data_AF-A0A3D5DHD9-F1
#
_entry.id   AF-A0A3D5DHD9-F1
#
_cell.length_a   1.000
_cell.length_b   1.000
_cell.length_c   1.000
_cell.angle_alpha   90.00
_cell.angle_beta   90.00
_cell.angle_gamma   90.00
#
_symmetry.space_group_name_H-M   'P 1'
#
loop_
_entity.id
_entity.type
_entity.pdbx_description
1 polymer ?
#
loop_
_entity_poly.entity_id
_entity_poly.type
_entity_poly.pdbx_seq_one_letter_code
_entity_poly.pdbx_strand_id
1 'polypeptide(L)' 'AYVSEQNLLEDTSGEPVRHPLVPDFFGDLHGSMYSYKEQHMH' A
#
# COMPACT_ATOMS: atom_id res chain seq x y z
N ALA A 1 -3.87 -8.25 8.39
CA ALA A 1 -2.96 -9.07 9.22
C ALA A 1 -2.60 -8.25 10.47
N TYR A 2 -2.67 -8.80 11.67
CA TYR A 2 -2.29 -8.09 12.90
C TYR A 2 -0.96 -8.66 13.39
N VAL A 3 0.10 -7.88 13.27
CA VAL A 3 1.43 -8.17 13.80
C VAL A 3 1.85 -6.94 14.59
N SER A 4 2.50 -7.10 15.74
CA SER A 4 2.98 -5.95 16.50
C SER A 4 4.03 -5.18 15.68
N GLU A 5 4.05 -3.85 15.82
CA GLU A 5 4.96 -2.98 15.07
C GLU A 5 6.45 -3.34 15.29
N GLN A 6 6.77 -3.99 16.41
CA GLN A 6 8.12 -4.46 16.74
C GLN A 6 8.63 -5.63 15.88
N ASN A 7 7.78 -6.22 15.02
CA ASN A 7 8.16 -7.25 14.05
C ASN A 7 8.20 -6.72 12.61
N LEU A 8 8.03 -5.41 12.40
CA LEU A 8 8.14 -4.81 11.08
C LEU A 8 9.61 -4.47 10.80
N LEU A 9 10.10 -4.98 9.67
CA LEU A 9 11.37 -4.55 9.08
C LEU A 9 11.07 -3.54 7.97
N GLU A 10 11.93 -2.54 7.80
CA GLU A 10 11.81 -1.60 6.69
C GLU A 10 11.96 -2.35 5.36
N ASP A 11 10.97 -2.18 4.48
CA ASP A 11 11.11 -2.65 3.11
C ASP A 11 11.99 -1.68 2.32
N THR A 12 13.10 -2.19 1.82
CA THR A 12 14.07 -1.44 1.01
C THR A 12 14.01 -1.83 -0.47
N SER A 13 13.02 -2.64 -0.86
CA SER A 13 12.90 -3.17 -2.22
C SER A 13 12.56 -2.10 -3.26
N GLY A 14 11.82 -1.06 -2.87
CA GLY A 14 11.27 -0.07 -3.80
C GLY A 14 10.13 -0.60 -4.67
N GLU A 15 9.70 -1.85 -4.46
CA GLU A 15 8.64 -2.50 -5.22
C GLU A 15 7.28 -2.37 -4.51
N PRO A 16 6.16 -2.36 -5.25
CA PRO A 16 4.83 -2.35 -4.65
C PRO A 16 4.55 -3.57 -3.77
N VAL A 17 3.97 -3.33 -2.59
CA VAL A 17 3.47 -4.38 -1.71
C VAL A 17 2.37 -5.19 -2.42
N ARG A 18 2.58 -6.49 -2.58
CA ARG A 18 1.63 -7.43 -3.19
C ARG A 18 0.57 -7.89 -2.18
N HIS A 19 -0.25 -6.96 -1.69
CA HIS A 19 -1.34 -7.28 -0.78
C HIS A 19 -2.69 -7.24 -1.53
N PRO A 20 -3.57 -8.25 -1.39
CA PRO A 20 -4.78 -8.39 -2.22
C PRO A 20 -5.77 -7.23 -2.09
N LEU A 21 -5.74 -6.50 -0.97
CA LEU A 21 -6.59 -5.32 -0.74
C LEU A 21 -5.98 -4.00 -1.27
N VAL A 22 -4.70 -3.95 -1.63
CA VAL A 22 -4.06 -2.72 -2.17
C VAL A 22 -4.81 -2.14 -3.37
N PRO A 23 -5.23 -2.92 -4.40
CA PRO A 23 -5.97 -2.36 -5.53
C PRO A 23 -7.36 -1.80 -5.18
N ASP A 24 -7.94 -2.17 -4.02
CA ASP A 24 -9.23 -1.64 -3.57
C ASP A 24 -9.11 -0.22 -3.02
N PHE A 25 -7.99 0.09 -2.36
CA PHE A 25 -7.75 1.40 -1.72
C PHE A 25 -6.90 2.35 -2.58
N PHE A 26 -5.99 1.82 -3.40
CA PHE A 26 -4.99 2.62 -4.11
C PHE A 26 -5.16 2.54 -5.63
N GLY A 27 -4.80 3.63 -6.30
CA GLY A 27 -4.74 3.76 -7.75
C GLY A 27 -3.45 3.22 -8.34
N ASP A 28 -3.15 3.62 -9.57
CA ASP A 28 -1.90 3.24 -10.22
C ASP A 28 -0.68 3.73 -9.44
N LEU A 29 0.34 2.89 -9.34
CA LEU A 29 1.64 3.24 -8.78
C LEU A 29 2.43 4.08 -9.81
N HIS A 30 2.80 5.30 -9.43
CA HIS A 30 3.63 6.18 -10.24
C HIS A 30 4.98 6.40 -9.55
N GLY A 31 5.99 5.64 -9.98
CA GLY A 31 7.30 5.63 -9.32
C GLY A 31 7.20 5.04 -7.91
N SER A 32 7.39 5.88 -6.89
CA SER A 32 7.34 5.49 -5.47
C SER A 32 6.02 5.84 -4.76
N MET A 33 5.03 6.37 -5.48
CA MET A 33 3.78 6.84 -4.87
C MET A 33 2.55 6.28 -5.58
N TYR A 34 1.57 5.82 -4.80
CA TYR A 34 0.28 5.43 -5.34
C TYR A 34 -0.57 6.68 -5.62
N SER A 35 -1.28 6.63 -6.74
CA SER A 35 -2.30 7.63 -7.04
C SER A 35 -3.48 7.45 -6.09
N TYR A 36 -3.99 8.55 -5.53
CA TYR A 36 -5.19 8.50 -4.70
C TYR A 36 -6.40 8.19 -5.58
N LYS A 37 -7.10 7.09 -5.31
CA LYS A 37 -8.42 6.87 -5.91
C LYS A 37 -9.39 7.77 -5.18
N GLU A 38 -9.97 8.73 -5.88
CA GLU A 38 -11.07 9.58 -5.40
C GLU A 38 -12.35 8.73 -5.28
N GLN A 39 -12.38 7.75 -4.39
CA GLN A 39 -13.57 6.97 -4.08
C GLN A 39 -13.49 6.62 -2.61
N HIS A 40 -14.23 7.37 -1.79
CA HIS A 40 -14.88 7.01 -0.53
C HIS A 40 -15.14 8.29 0.29
N MET A 41 -15.94 9.19 -0.30
CA MET A 41 -16.81 10.05 0.51
C MET A 41 -18.24 9.52 0.37
N HIS A 42 -18.59 8.54 1.20
CA HIS A 42 -19.97 8.20 1.54
C HIS A 42 -20.06 7.84 3.01
#